data_AF-A0A355CI99-F1
#
_entry.id   AF-A0A355CI99-F1
#
_cell.length_a   1.000
_cell.length_b   1.000
_cell.length_c   1.000
_cell.angle_alpha   90.00
_cell.angle_beta   90.00
_cell.angle_gamma   90.00
#
_symmetry.space_group_name_H-M   'P 1'
#
loop_
_entity.id
_entity.type
_entity.pdbx_description
1 polymer ?
#
loop_
_entity_poly.entity_id
_entity_poly.type
_entity_poly.pdbx_seq_one_letter_code
_entity_poly.pdbx_strand_id
1 'polypeptide(L)'
;LNAAAIMTLTKTGATARNVSKFRPKTPILAVTPHVDVARQLQLVWGVKPLLVLDLPSTGQTFQSAISVAQEKHLVSDGDLVVMTAGTLQGVAGSTDLIKVEMVTA
;
A
#
# COMPACT_ATOMS: atom_id res chain seq x y z
N LEU A 1 -5.64 -12.29 -11.81
CA LEU A 1 -6.43 -11.36 -10.96
C LEU A 1 -6.57 -9.95 -11.56
N ASN A 2 -5.71 -9.49 -12.49
CA ASN A 2 -5.82 -8.16 -13.14
C ASN A 2 -6.16 -7.01 -12.16
N ALA A 3 -5.46 -7.00 -11.02
CA ALA A 3 -5.67 -5.99 -9.99
C ALA A 3 -5.24 -4.61 -10.49
N ALA A 4 -6.01 -3.59 -10.11
CA ALA A 4 -5.72 -2.20 -10.45
C ALA A 4 -4.45 -1.71 -9.74
N ALA A 5 -4.20 -2.17 -8.50
CA ALA A 5 -3.02 -1.81 -7.73
C ALA A 5 -2.59 -2.88 -6.71
N ILE A 6 -1.31 -2.84 -6.34
CA ILE A 6 -0.74 -3.56 -5.19
C ILE A 6 -0.49 -2.55 -4.08
N MET A 7 -1.23 -2.64 -2.98
CA MET A 7 -1.13 -1.71 -1.85
C MET A 7 -0.30 -2.32 -0.72
N THR A 8 0.76 -1.64 -0.31
CA THR A 8 1.68 -2.13 0.73
C THR A 8 1.67 -1.20 1.93
N LEU A 9 1.31 -1.68 3.12
CA LEU A 9 1.59 -0.93 4.35
C LEU A 9 3.07 -1.06 4.70
N THR A 10 3.76 0.05 4.92
CA THR A 10 5.20 0.02 5.18
C THR A 10 5.69 1.17 6.05
N LYS A 11 6.48 0.84 7.08
CA LYS A 11 7.10 1.84 7.97
C LYS A 11 8.49 2.25 7.53
N THR A 12 9.27 1.33 6.95
CA THR A 12 10.65 1.59 6.51
C THR A 12 10.81 1.54 4.98
N GLY A 13 9.71 1.27 4.25
CA GLY A 13 9.73 1.05 2.82
C GLY A 13 10.24 -0.33 2.38
N ALA A 14 10.62 -1.22 3.31
CA ALA A 14 11.13 -2.55 2.98
C ALA A 14 10.11 -3.38 2.21
N THR A 15 8.85 -3.39 2.64
CA THR A 15 7.76 -4.13 1.98
C THR A 15 7.53 -3.65 0.54
N ALA A 16 7.42 -2.34 0.33
CA ALA A 16 7.26 -1.75 -0.99
C ALA A 16 8.45 -2.09 -1.93
N ARG A 17 9.68 -2.01 -1.41
CA ARG A 17 10.89 -2.40 -2.16
C ARG A 17 10.92 -3.89 -2.50
N ASN A 18 10.49 -4.74 -1.56
CA ASN A 18 10.39 -6.18 -1.77
C ASN A 18 9.38 -6.56 -2.86
N VAL A 19 8.28 -5.82 -3.00
CA VAL A 19 7.35 -5.99 -4.13
C VAL A 19 7.95 -5.43 -5.42
N SER A 20 8.50 -4.21 -5.38
CA SER A 20 9.06 -3.50 -6.53
C SER A 20 10.20 -4.26 -7.23
N LYS A 21 11.02 -5.03 -6.51
CA LYS A 21 12.13 -5.79 -7.10
C LYS A 21 11.69 -6.80 -8.16
N PHE A 22 10.44 -7.27 -8.10
CA PHE A 22 9.86 -8.18 -9.09
C PHE A 22 9.34 -7.48 -10.35
N ARG A 23 9.44 -6.14 -10.40
CA ARG A 23 9.03 -5.30 -11.53
C ARG A 23 7.60 -5.59 -12.04
N PRO A 24 6.59 -5.68 -11.17
CA PRO A 24 5.22 -5.94 -11.60
C PRO A 24 4.71 -4.82 -12.52
N LYS A 25 3.95 -5.18 -13.56
CA LYS A 25 3.27 -4.18 -14.41
C LYS A 25 2.19 -3.39 -13.65
N THR A 26 1.60 -4.02 -12.64
CA THR A 26 0.61 -3.41 -11.74
C THR A 26 1.28 -2.35 -10.86
N PRO A 27 0.72 -1.13 -10.73
CA PRO A 27 1.30 -0.08 -9.90
C PRO A 27 1.30 -0.46 -8.42
N ILE A 28 2.35 -0.04 -7.71
CA ILE A 28 2.49 -0.29 -6.27
C ILE A 28 2.12 0.99 -5.50
N LEU A 29 1.09 0.93 -4.67
CA LEU A 29 0.67 2.01 -3.78
C LEU A 29 1.28 1.78 -2.40
N ALA A 30 2.38 2.47 -2.08
CA ALA A 30 3.08 2.29 -0.82
C ALA A 30 2.53 3.22 0.26
N VAL A 31 1.75 2.67 1.17
CA VAL A 31 1.12 3.39 2.27
C VAL A 31 2.09 3.49 3.43
N THR A 32 2.39 4.71 3.86
CA THR A 32 3.32 4.95 4.97
C THR A 32 2.91 6.20 5.77
N PRO A 33 3.10 6.21 7.10
CA PRO A 33 2.89 7.42 7.90
C PRO A 33 4.11 8.36 7.89
N HIS A 34 5.24 7.91 7.35
CA HIS A 34 6.53 8.61 7.45
C HIS A 34 6.86 9.35 6.16
N VAL A 35 6.96 10.68 6.24
CA VAL A 35 7.19 11.56 5.08
C VAL A 35 8.56 11.31 4.42
N ASP A 36 9.59 11.06 5.22
CA ASP A 36 10.93 10.70 4.78
C ASP A 36 10.93 9.39 3.98
N VAL A 37 10.20 8.38 4.46
CA VAL A 37 10.04 7.10 3.76
C VAL A 37 9.24 7.27 2.47
N ALA A 38 8.16 8.05 2.49
CA ALA A 38 7.41 8.40 1.29
C ALA A 38 8.32 9.06 0.24
N ARG A 39 9.16 10.04 0.63
CA ARG A 39 10.14 10.68 -0.26
C ARG A 39 11.14 9.68 -0.86
N GLN A 40 11.71 8.81 -0.03
CA GLN A 40 12.64 7.77 -0.51
C GLN A 40 11.97 6.82 -1.52
N LEU A 41 10.72 6.44 -1.27
CA LEU A 41 9.97 5.52 -2.13
C LEU A 41 9.58 6.10 -3.48
N GLN A 42 9.57 7.42 -3.67
CA GLN A 42 9.36 8.05 -4.99
C GLN A 42 10.45 7.68 -5.99
N LEU A 43 11.65 7.31 -5.52
CA LEU A 43 12.76 6.87 -6.36
C LEU A 43 12.70 5.36 -6.68
N VAL A 44 11.76 4.63 -6.08
CA VAL A 44 11.66 3.17 -6.22
C VAL A 44 10.76 2.83 -7.41
N TRP A 45 11.26 1.93 -8.26
CA TRP A 45 10.59 1.55 -9.50
C TRP A 45 9.14 1.11 -9.27
N GLY A 46 8.20 1.68 -10.03
CA GLY A 46 6.79 1.31 -10.01
C GLY A 46 6.05 1.64 -8.71
N VAL A 47 6.68 2.35 -7.77
CA VAL A 47 6.09 2.71 -6.47
C VAL A 47 5.56 4.13 -6.50
N LYS A 48 4.30 4.29 -6.07
CA LYS A 48 3.66 5.56 -5.77
C LYS A 48 3.32 5.60 -4.27
N PRO A 49 3.99 6.43 -3.47
CA PRO A 49 3.73 6.49 -2.04
C PRO A 49 2.43 7.24 -1.73
N LEU A 50 1.71 6.77 -0.72
CA LEU A 50 0.54 7.40 -0.13
C LEU A 50 0.85 7.69 1.35
N LEU A 51 0.79 8.96 1.73
CA LEU A 51 1.00 9.36 3.12
C LEU A 51 -0.31 9.20 3.90
N VAL A 52 -0.35 8.19 4.78
CA VAL A 52 -1.53 7.85 5.58
C VAL A 52 -1.06 7.51 7.00
N LEU A 53 -1.72 8.08 8.00
CA LEU A 53 -1.39 7.83 9.40
C LEU A 53 -1.69 6.38 9.78
N ASP A 54 -0.90 5.82 10.71
CA ASP A 54 -1.23 4.53 11.31
C ASP A 54 -2.51 4.68 12.13
N LEU A 55 -3.57 3.95 11.74
CA LEU A 55 -4.81 3.85 12.50
C LEU A 55 -4.80 2.62 13.42
N PRO A 56 -5.67 2.53 14.44
CA PRO A 56 -5.68 1.43 15.41
C PRO A 56 -5.79 0.00 14.85
N SER A 57 -6.16 -0.18 13.58
CA SER A 57 -6.11 -1.49 12.94
C SER A 57 -5.61 -1.39 11.50
N THR A 58 -4.97 -2.47 11.04
CA THR A 58 -4.54 -2.65 9.64
C THR A 58 -5.69 -2.43 8.66
N GLY A 59 -6.90 -2.93 8.98
CA GLY A 59 -8.09 -2.73 8.16
C GLY A 59 -8.50 -1.27 8.04
N GLN A 60 -8.48 -0.51 9.14
CA GLN A 60 -8.78 0.93 9.11
C GLN A 60 -7.73 1.69 8.28
N THR A 61 -6.44 1.38 8.44
CA THR A 61 -5.38 2.00 7.63
C THR A 61 -5.56 1.70 6.15
N PHE A 62 -5.96 0.47 5.78
CA PHE A 62 -6.28 0.14 4.39
C PHE A 62 -7.47 0.92 3.85
N GLN A 63 -8.56 1.04 4.61
CA GLN A 63 -9.72 1.82 4.18
C GLN A 63 -9.36 3.29 3.96
N SER A 64 -8.61 3.89 4.90
CA SER A 64 -8.10 5.26 4.72
C SER A 64 -7.20 5.38 3.48
N ALA A 65 -6.35 4.39 3.22
CA ALA A 65 -5.51 4.36 2.02
C ALA A 65 -6.30 4.20 0.72
N ILE A 66 -7.38 3.42 0.71
CA ILE A 66 -8.30 3.29 -0.42
C ILE A 66 -8.96 4.64 -0.69
N SER A 67 -9.49 5.33 0.32
CA SER A 67 -10.10 6.66 0.14
C SER A 67 -9.11 7.66 -0.46
N VAL A 68 -7.88 7.72 0.07
CA VAL A 68 -6.83 8.60 -0.48
C VAL A 68 -6.44 8.20 -1.92
N ALA A 69 -6.46 6.91 -2.24
CA ALA A 69 -6.17 6.42 -3.59
C ALA A 69 -7.30 6.79 -4.58
N GLN A 70 -8.57 6.72 -4.15
CA GLN A 70 -9.73 7.16 -4.94
C GLN A 70 -9.71 8.67 -5.19
N GLU A 71 -9.45 9.48 -4.15
CA GLU A 71 -9.28 10.94 -4.28
C GLU A 71 -8.19 11.33 -5.27
N LYS A 72 -7.14 10.50 -5.39
CA LYS A 72 -6.03 10.70 -6.34
C LYS A 72 -6.27 10.02 -7.70
N HIS A 73 -7.45 9.47 -7.95
CA HIS A 73 -7.83 8.74 -9.16
C HIS A 73 -6.86 7.58 -9.51
N LEU A 74 -6.37 6.88 -8.48
CA LEU A 74 -5.46 5.74 -8.64
C LEU A 74 -6.17 4.39 -8.65
N VAL A 75 -7.36 4.36 -8.04
CA VAL A 75 -8.30 3.25 -8.05
C VAL A 75 -9.72 3.82 -8.11
N SER A 76 -10.66 3.05 -8.62
CA SER A 76 -12.08 3.39 -8.76
C SER A 76 -12.94 2.36 -8.04
N ASP A 77 -14.21 2.69 -7.82
CA ASP A 77 -15.19 1.73 -7.31
C ASP A 77 -15.27 0.50 -8.22
N GLY A 78 -15.29 -0.70 -7.63
CA GLY A 78 -15.26 -1.97 -8.36
C GLY A 78 -13.87 -2.47 -8.78
N ASP A 79 -12.80 -1.69 -8.56
CA ASP A 79 -11.44 -2.17 -8.83
C ASP A 79 -11.01 -3.25 -7.84
N LEU A 80 -10.28 -4.26 -8.33
CA LEU A 80 -9.65 -5.26 -7.48
C LEU A 80 -8.28 -4.76 -7.00
N VAL A 81 -8.02 -4.80 -5.70
CA VAL A 81 -6.73 -4.43 -5.10
C VAL A 81 -6.13 -5.58 -4.32
N VAL A 82 -4.81 -5.77 -4.49
CA VAL A 82 -4.01 -6.71 -3.69
C VAL A 82 -3.34 -5.92 -2.58
N MET A 83 -3.53 -6.32 -1.34
CA MET A 83 -3.05 -5.63 -0.16
C MET A 83 -2.05 -6.50 0.60
N THR A 84 -0.98 -5.91 1.12
CA THR A 84 -0.03 -6.62 1.99
C THR A 84 0.44 -5.75 3.15
N ALA A 85 0.55 -6.37 4.31
CA ALA A 85 0.92 -5.76 5.59
C ALA A 85 1.53 -6.80 6.54
N GLY A 86 1.90 -6.38 7.75
CA GLY A 86 2.16 -7.29 8.86
C GLY A 86 0.96 -7.37 9.81
N THR A 87 0.69 -8.55 10.36
CA THR A 87 -0.29 -8.77 11.43
C THR A 87 0.13 -8.06 12.72
N LEU A 88 1.44 -8.02 13.00
CA LEU A 88 2.03 -7.28 14.11
C LEU A 88 2.11 -5.79 13.76
N GLN A 89 1.10 -5.04 14.19
CA GLN A 89 1.05 -3.61 14.00
C GLN A 89 2.22 -2.92 14.71
N GLY A 90 2.80 -1.90 14.08
CA GLY A 90 3.91 -1.16 14.68
C GLY A 90 5.29 -1.76 14.43
N VAL A 91 5.38 -3.07 14.17
CA VAL A 91 6.65 -3.79 14.06
C VAL A 91 7.16 -3.74 12.62
N ALA A 92 8.38 -3.23 12.41
CA ALA A 92 9.00 -3.27 11.10
C ALA A 92 9.53 -4.68 10.79
N GLY A 93 9.44 -5.11 9.53
CA GLY A 93 9.96 -6.42 9.09
C GLY A 93 9.03 -7.62 9.33
N SER A 94 7.84 -7.40 9.90
CA SER A 94 6.84 -8.45 10.22
C SER A 94 5.77 -8.64 9.14
N THR A 95 6.03 -8.29 7.87
CA THR A 95 5.05 -8.46 6.79
C THR A 95 4.76 -9.94 6.54
N ASP A 96 3.52 -10.37 6.78
CA ASP A 96 3.06 -11.76 6.73
C ASP A 96 1.63 -11.92 6.16
N LEU A 97 0.95 -10.81 5.84
CA LEU A 97 -0.43 -10.80 5.38
C LEU A 97 -0.53 -10.44 3.89
N ILE A 98 -1.36 -11.18 3.15
CA ILE A 98 -1.88 -10.78 1.84
C ILE A 98 -3.41 -10.87 1.87
N LYS A 99 -4.08 -9.79 1.44
CA LYS A 99 -5.54 -9.73 1.28
C LYS A 99 -5.87 -9.27 -0.13
N VAL A 100 -6.93 -9.80 -0.73
CA VAL A 100 -7.46 -9.32 -2.01
C VAL A 100 -8.88 -8.85 -1.78
N GLU A 101 -9.20 -7.64 -2.21
CA GLU A 101 -10.51 -7.02 -1.96
C GLU A 101 -10.93 -6.14 -3.13
N MET A 102 -12.24 -6.01 -3.32
CA MET A 102 -12.84 -5.04 -4.23
C MET A 102 -12.90 -3.69 -3.53
N VAL A 103 -12.56 -2.61 -4.24
CA VAL A 103 -12.83 -1.26 -3.78
C VAL A 103 -14.34 -1.03 -3.79
N THR A 104 -14.88 -0.64 -2.64
CA THR A 104 -16.28 -0.25 -2.45
C THR A 104 -16.30 1.13 -1.79
N ALA A 105 -17.00 2.08 -2.41
CA ALA A 105 -17.25 3.43 -1.88
C ALA A 105 -18.21 3.43 -0.67
#